data_AF-A0A9W9VCI1-F1
#
_entry.id   AF-A0A9W9VCI1-F1
#
_cell.length_a   1.000
_cell.length_b   1.000
_cell.length_c   1.000
_cell.angle_alpha   90.00
_cell.angle_beta   90.00
_cell.angle_gamma   90.00
#
_symmetry.space_group_name_H-M   'P 1'
#
loop_
_entity.id
_entity.type
_entity.pdbx_description
1 polymer ?
#
loop_
_entity_poly.entity_id
_entity_poly.type
_entity_poly.pdbx_seq_one_letter_code
_entity_poly.pdbx_strand_id
1 'polypeptide(L)'
;MSSQNLHALNTSSTPAMAPHDPIQVPNTPGSCALRLENLEQQTSTTKGELMASIAADICATFISIAKYSEEGTLQAQHTGVIDNVIQTIRDTDVKHRHLLDRQVHGLRKERKWIRKRYSRLAGQADRLGRTYQTKVRKLTISLREARGEVARLQRERDLLRACLKKNEAPNENADGEFEVEAGEEIDAENDIAEGEEEAAIKVDL
;
A
#
# COMPACT_ATOMS: atom_id res chain seq x y z
N MET A 1 5.90 -72.47 -91.00
CA MET A 1 6.23 -71.16 -90.40
C MET A 1 5.13 -70.91 -89.35
N SER A 2 5.26 -71.35 -88.09
CA SER A 2 6.05 -70.74 -86.98
C SER A 2 5.69 -69.26 -86.80
N SER A 3 5.23 -68.72 -85.66
CA SER A 3 5.19 -69.13 -84.24
C SER A 3 4.07 -68.34 -83.52
N GLN A 4 3.27 -68.90 -82.61
CA GLN A 4 3.31 -68.77 -81.13
C GLN A 4 3.75 -67.42 -80.51
N ASN A 5 2.90 -66.83 -79.65
CA ASN A 5 3.16 -66.30 -78.28
C ASN A 5 1.92 -65.51 -77.77
N LEU A 6 1.18 -65.91 -76.73
CA LEU A 6 1.43 -66.00 -75.26
C LEU A 6 1.43 -64.64 -74.52
N HIS A 7 0.44 -64.53 -73.61
CA HIS A 7 0.31 -63.79 -72.33
C HIS A 7 0.96 -62.41 -72.12
N ALA A 8 0.20 -61.47 -71.55
CA ALA A 8 0.26 -61.17 -70.11
C ALA A 8 -0.68 -60.01 -69.70
N LEU A 9 -1.53 -60.26 -68.70
CA LEU A 9 -2.06 -59.23 -67.81
C LEU A 9 -0.87 -58.61 -67.05
N ASN A 10 -0.70 -57.29 -67.10
CA ASN A 10 0.12 -56.58 -66.13
C ASN A 10 -0.79 -55.76 -65.22
N THR A 11 -0.99 -56.30 -64.02
CA THR A 11 -1.49 -55.57 -62.84
C THR A 11 -0.43 -54.55 -62.44
N SER A 12 -0.71 -53.26 -62.67
CA SER A 12 0.07 -52.16 -62.10
C SER A 12 -0.18 -52.15 -60.59
N SER A 13 0.86 -52.56 -59.85
CA SER A 13 0.92 -52.54 -58.40
C SER A 13 1.13 -51.09 -57.94
N THR A 14 0.05 -50.42 -57.53
CA THR A 14 0.13 -49.19 -56.75
C THR A 14 0.73 -49.55 -55.39
N PRO A 15 1.88 -49.00 -54.97
CA PRO A 15 2.38 -49.23 -53.64
C PRO A 15 1.41 -48.58 -52.65
N ALA A 16 0.85 -49.43 -51.78
CA ALA A 16 0.01 -49.02 -50.67
C ALA A 16 0.72 -47.91 -49.89
N MET A 17 0.09 -46.74 -49.80
CA MET A 17 0.50 -45.70 -48.85
C MET A 17 0.46 -46.31 -47.46
N ALA A 18 1.63 -46.44 -46.84
CA ALA A 18 1.73 -46.81 -45.44
C ALA A 18 0.85 -45.84 -44.61
N PRO A 19 0.10 -46.34 -43.61
CA PRO A 19 -0.64 -45.49 -42.69
C PRO A 19 0.31 -44.49 -42.04
N HIS A 20 -0.01 -43.20 -42.11
CA HIS A 20 0.66 -42.20 -41.30
C HIS A 20 0.43 -42.54 -39.84
N ASP A 21 1.48 -43.02 -39.17
CA ASP A 21 1.47 -43.16 -37.71
C ASP A 21 1.14 -41.79 -37.11
N PRO A 22 0.13 -41.70 -36.22
CA PRO A 22 -0.11 -40.48 -35.48
C PRO A 22 1.16 -40.20 -34.68
N ILE A 23 1.71 -39.00 -34.87
CA ILE A 23 2.89 -38.48 -34.17
C ILE A 23 2.75 -38.82 -32.68
N GLN A 24 3.44 -39.86 -32.23
CA GLN A 24 3.47 -40.24 -30.81
C GLN A 24 4.23 -39.15 -30.09
N VAL A 25 3.52 -38.29 -29.38
CA VAL A 25 4.13 -37.35 -28.45
C VAL A 25 4.80 -38.18 -27.35
N PRO A 26 6.12 -38.07 -27.15
CA PRO A 26 6.79 -38.79 -26.08
C PRO A 26 6.17 -38.39 -24.73
N ASN A 27 5.71 -39.36 -23.95
CA ASN A 27 5.15 -39.12 -22.61
C ASN A 27 6.24 -38.88 -21.55
N THR A 28 7.51 -38.99 -21.92
CA THR A 28 8.65 -38.75 -21.04
C THR A 28 9.05 -37.27 -21.07
N PRO A 29 9.13 -36.59 -19.90
CA PRO A 29 9.59 -35.21 -19.82
C PRO A 29 11.01 -35.04 -20.38
N GLY A 30 11.21 -34.02 -21.20
CA GLY A 30 12.54 -33.65 -21.69
C GLY A 30 13.41 -33.00 -20.60
N SER A 31 14.70 -32.84 -20.88
CA SER A 31 15.68 -32.25 -19.94
C SER A 31 15.26 -30.88 -19.37
N CYS A 32 14.68 -30.00 -20.20
CA CYS A 32 14.17 -28.71 -19.73
C CYS A 32 12.97 -28.84 -18.77
N ALA A 33 12.09 -29.83 -18.98
CA ALA A 33 10.96 -30.06 -18.08
C ALA A 33 11.43 -30.57 -16.71
N LEU A 34 12.45 -31.42 -16.67
CA LEU A 34 13.05 -31.89 -15.41
C LEU A 34 13.70 -30.74 -14.62
N ARG A 35 14.31 -29.77 -15.29
CA ARG A 35 14.87 -28.57 -14.65
C ARG A 35 13.81 -27.71 -13.94
N LEU A 36 12.53 -27.84 -14.32
CA LEU A 36 11.40 -27.10 -13.74
C LEU A 36 10.75 -27.81 -12.53
N GLU A 37 11.08 -29.06 -12.25
CA GLU A 37 10.41 -29.89 -11.24
C GLU A 37 10.50 -29.31 -9.81
N ASN A 38 11.57 -28.56 -9.50
CA ASN A 38 11.79 -27.95 -8.18
C ASN A 38 11.70 -26.41 -8.19
N LEU A 39 11.00 -25.82 -9.16
CA LEU A 39 10.96 -24.37 -9.35
C LEU A 39 10.41 -23.59 -8.13
N GLU A 40 9.48 -24.20 -7.38
CA GLU A 40 8.85 -23.56 -6.21
C GLU A 40 9.78 -23.46 -5.01
N GLN A 41 10.77 -24.34 -4.91
CA GLN A 41 11.70 -24.43 -3.78
C GLN A 41 12.94 -23.53 -3.97
N GLN A 42 13.09 -22.92 -5.14
CA GLN A 42 14.23 -22.08 -5.48
C GLN A 42 14.06 -20.63 -5.00
N THR A 43 15.19 -19.95 -4.78
CA THR A 43 15.19 -18.51 -4.50
C THR A 43 14.73 -17.70 -5.71
N SER A 44 14.25 -16.47 -5.49
CA SER A 44 13.80 -15.58 -6.58
C SER A 44 14.90 -15.32 -7.62
N THR A 45 16.16 -15.16 -7.18
CA THR A 45 17.32 -14.95 -8.05
C THR A 45 17.59 -16.18 -8.92
N THR A 46 17.72 -17.36 -8.32
CA THR A 46 17.97 -18.61 -9.05
C THR A 46 16.83 -18.94 -10.01
N LYS A 47 15.58 -18.70 -9.59
CA LYS A 47 14.41 -18.83 -10.44
C LYS A 47 14.50 -17.91 -11.66
N GLY A 48 14.92 -16.65 -11.46
CA GLY A 48 15.12 -15.69 -12.54
C GLY A 48 16.17 -16.14 -13.55
N GLU A 49 17.33 -16.60 -13.07
CA GLU A 49 18.41 -17.14 -13.91
C GLU A 49 17.97 -18.38 -14.69
N LEU A 50 17.25 -19.30 -14.04
CA LEU A 50 16.71 -20.49 -14.68
C LEU A 50 15.68 -20.14 -15.78
N MET A 51 14.75 -19.23 -15.50
CA MET A 51 13.78 -18.75 -16.50
C MET A 51 14.50 -18.08 -17.67
N ALA A 52 15.54 -17.29 -17.42
CA ALA A 52 16.32 -16.64 -18.47
C ALA A 52 17.06 -17.66 -19.35
N SER A 53 17.67 -18.69 -18.75
CA SER A 53 18.31 -19.79 -19.49
C SER A 53 17.30 -20.55 -20.35
N ILE A 54 16.14 -20.90 -19.81
CA ILE A 54 15.10 -21.61 -20.57
C ILE A 54 14.57 -20.73 -21.71
N ALA A 55 14.38 -19.43 -21.48
CA ALA A 55 13.99 -18.51 -22.54
C ALA A 55 15.05 -18.42 -23.65
N ALA A 56 16.34 -18.42 -23.30
CA ALA A 56 17.42 -18.46 -24.28
C ALA A 56 17.39 -19.76 -25.12
N ASP A 57 17.17 -20.91 -24.47
CA ASP A 57 17.05 -22.22 -25.14
C ASP A 57 15.85 -22.25 -26.12
N ILE A 58 14.69 -21.72 -25.71
CA ILE A 58 13.49 -21.58 -26.55
C ILE A 58 13.78 -20.66 -27.75
N CYS A 59 14.41 -19.51 -27.53
CA CYS A 59 14.77 -18.59 -28.61
C CYS A 59 15.72 -19.25 -29.62
N ALA A 60 16.77 -19.93 -29.14
CA ALA A 60 17.71 -20.63 -30.00
C ALA A 60 17.03 -21.74 -30.82
N THR A 61 16.06 -22.43 -30.22
CA THR A 61 15.23 -23.44 -30.90
C THR A 61 14.40 -22.82 -32.01
N PHE A 62 13.67 -21.73 -31.74
CA PHE A 62 12.88 -21.03 -32.78
C PHE A 62 13.74 -20.48 -33.91
N ILE A 63 14.93 -19.92 -33.61
CA ILE A 63 15.87 -19.46 -34.63
C ILE A 63 16.34 -20.63 -35.50
N SER A 64 16.66 -21.77 -34.89
CA SER A 64 17.13 -22.95 -35.64
C SER A 64 16.05 -23.51 -36.55
N ILE A 65 14.81 -23.58 -36.07
CA ILE A 65 13.67 -24.05 -36.85
C ILE A 65 13.39 -23.10 -38.02
N ALA A 66 13.44 -21.78 -37.79
CA ALA A 66 13.28 -20.81 -38.86
C ALA A 66 14.32 -21.02 -39.98
N LYS A 67 15.60 -21.21 -39.62
CA LYS A 67 16.67 -21.53 -40.58
C LYS A 67 16.40 -22.81 -41.38
N TYR A 68 16.08 -23.91 -40.70
CA TYR A 68 15.80 -25.17 -41.38
C TYR A 68 14.53 -25.13 -42.24
N SER A 69 13.57 -24.25 -41.91
CA SER A 69 12.40 -24.01 -42.73
C SER A 69 12.74 -23.21 -43.99
N GLU A 70 13.59 -22.19 -43.90
CA GLU A 70 14.08 -21.41 -45.05
C GLU A 70 14.88 -22.28 -46.03
N GLU A 71 15.65 -23.24 -45.50
CA GLU A 71 16.41 -24.22 -46.29
C GLU A 71 15.52 -25.30 -46.95
N GLY A 72 14.22 -25.33 -46.63
CA GLY A 72 13.27 -26.33 -47.15
C GLY A 72 13.38 -27.71 -46.48
N THR A 73 14.19 -27.84 -45.44
CA THR A 73 14.38 -29.08 -44.66
C THR A 73 13.16 -29.38 -43.78
N LEU A 74 12.52 -28.34 -43.23
CA LEU A 74 11.27 -28.46 -42.47
C LEU A 74 10.08 -28.03 -43.32
N GLN A 75 9.05 -28.89 -43.38
CA GLN A 75 7.75 -28.58 -43.95
C GLN A 75 6.80 -28.08 -42.86
N ALA A 76 5.72 -27.38 -43.24
CA ALA A 76 4.73 -26.80 -42.31
C ALA A 76 4.12 -27.84 -41.33
N GLN A 77 4.01 -29.09 -41.74
CA GLN A 77 3.53 -30.18 -40.88
C GLN A 77 4.46 -30.46 -39.69
N HIS A 78 5.76 -30.14 -39.80
CA HIS A 78 6.74 -30.31 -38.71
C HIS A 78 6.71 -29.15 -37.70
N THR A 79 6.17 -27.98 -38.08
CA THR A 79 6.17 -26.77 -37.24
C THR A 79 4.86 -26.56 -36.49
N GLY A 80 3.79 -27.32 -36.75
CA GLY A 80 2.48 -27.11 -36.09
C GLY A 80 2.49 -27.18 -34.56
N VAL A 81 3.41 -27.94 -33.96
CA VAL A 81 3.57 -28.00 -32.49
C VAL A 81 4.10 -26.67 -31.93
N ILE A 82 4.88 -25.93 -32.71
CA ILE A 82 5.42 -24.62 -32.33
C ILE A 82 4.32 -23.57 -32.23
N ASP A 83 3.35 -23.62 -33.14
CA ASP A 83 2.20 -22.72 -33.11
C ASP A 83 1.41 -22.90 -31.79
N ASN A 84 1.27 -24.13 -31.31
CA ASN A 84 0.65 -24.41 -30.01
C ASN A 84 1.45 -23.81 -28.84
N VAL A 85 2.78 -23.90 -28.88
CA VAL A 85 3.66 -23.28 -27.85
C VAL A 85 3.51 -21.76 -27.86
N ILE A 86 3.57 -21.14 -29.04
CA ILE A 86 3.41 -19.68 -29.21
C ILE A 86 2.03 -19.24 -28.71
N GLN A 87 0.98 -19.97 -29.07
CA GLN A 87 -0.38 -19.67 -28.64
C GLN A 87 -0.53 -19.75 -27.13
N THR A 88 0.02 -20.80 -26.50
CA THR A 88 -0.01 -20.98 -25.04
C THR A 88 0.68 -19.83 -24.32
N ILE A 89 1.85 -19.39 -24.81
CA ILE A 89 2.58 -18.24 -24.25
C ILE A 89 1.74 -16.97 -24.34
N ARG A 90 1.15 -16.69 -25.51
CA ARG A 90 0.30 -15.51 -25.74
C ARG A 90 -0.92 -15.48 -24.83
N ASP A 91 -1.65 -16.59 -24.74
CA ASP A 91 -2.86 -16.68 -23.91
C ASP A 91 -2.55 -16.50 -22.43
N THR A 92 -1.40 -17.03 -21.99
CA THR A 92 -0.94 -16.89 -20.60
C THR A 92 -0.55 -15.44 -20.28
N ASP A 93 0.15 -14.77 -21.20
CA ASP A 93 0.54 -13.36 -21.06
C ASP A 93 -0.68 -12.43 -21.01
N VAL A 94 -1.68 -12.64 -21.89
CA VAL A 94 -2.92 -11.86 -21.90
C VAL A 94 -3.69 -12.01 -20.59
N LYS A 95 -3.82 -13.24 -20.06
CA LYS A 95 -4.48 -13.49 -18.77
C LYS A 95 -3.77 -12.80 -17.61
N HIS A 96 -2.43 -12.88 -17.56
CA HIS A 96 -1.64 -12.23 -16.51
C HIS A 96 -1.75 -10.70 -16.58
N ARG A 97 -1.67 -10.13 -17.79
CA ARG A 97 -1.84 -8.69 -18.00
C ARG A 97 -3.20 -8.21 -17.50
N HIS A 98 -4.28 -8.91 -17.84
CA HIS A 98 -5.62 -8.56 -17.37
C HIS A 98 -5.78 -8.67 -15.85
N LEU A 99 -5.17 -9.68 -15.21
CA LEU A 99 -5.19 -9.83 -13.76
C LEU A 99 -4.48 -8.64 -13.08
N LEU A 100 -3.27 -8.31 -13.56
CA LEU A 100 -2.50 -7.18 -13.05
C LEU A 100 -3.20 -5.84 -13.29
N ASP A 101 -3.80 -5.64 -14.47
CA ASP A 101 -4.57 -4.42 -14.76
C ASP A 101 -5.76 -4.26 -13.82
N ARG A 102 -6.48 -5.35 -13.52
CA ARG A 102 -7.57 -5.33 -12.53
C ARG A 102 -7.07 -4.95 -11.14
N GLN A 103 -5.93 -5.51 -10.72
CA GLN A 103 -5.33 -5.19 -9.42
C GLN A 103 -4.88 -3.72 -9.36
N VAL A 104 -4.18 -3.24 -10.39
CA VAL A 104 -3.76 -1.83 -10.50
C VAL A 104 -4.97 -0.89 -10.48
N HIS A 105 -6.05 -1.24 -11.17
CA HIS A 105 -7.28 -0.47 -11.16
C HIS A 105 -7.94 -0.43 -9.78
N GLY A 106 -7.98 -1.57 -9.09
CA GLY A 106 -8.44 -1.68 -7.71
C GLY A 106 -7.68 -0.75 -6.77
N LEU A 107 -6.34 -0.85 -6.78
CA LEU A 107 -5.45 -0.01 -5.97
C LEU A 107 -5.60 1.49 -6.29
N ARG A 108 -5.81 1.86 -7.56
CA ARG A 108 -6.07 3.25 -7.95
C ARG A 108 -7.38 3.78 -7.37
N LYS A 109 -8.44 2.97 -7.37
CA LYS A 109 -9.74 3.33 -6.78
C LYS A 109 -9.61 3.51 -5.27
N GLU A 110 -8.96 2.56 -4.60
CA GLU A 110 -8.73 2.60 -3.16
C GLU A 110 -7.91 3.84 -2.77
N ARG A 111 -6.77 4.07 -3.43
CA ARG A 111 -5.95 5.28 -3.21
C ARG A 111 -6.77 6.57 -3.36
N LYS A 112 -7.64 6.64 -4.38
CA LYS A 112 -8.51 7.80 -4.61
C LYS A 112 -9.54 7.95 -3.47
N TRP A 113 -10.12 6.85 -3.01
CA TRP A 113 -11.06 6.82 -1.90
C TRP A 113 -10.40 7.28 -0.59
N ILE A 114 -9.24 6.72 -0.25
CA ILE A 114 -8.44 7.10 0.92
C ILE A 114 -8.13 8.59 0.89
N ARG A 115 -7.60 9.11 -0.23
CA ARG A 115 -7.30 10.53 -0.40
C ARG A 115 -8.52 11.40 -0.13
N LYS A 116 -9.69 11.04 -0.68
CA LYS A 116 -10.95 11.77 -0.46
C LYS A 116 -11.38 11.73 1.01
N ARG A 117 -11.19 10.61 1.70
CA ARG A 117 -11.50 10.47 3.13
C ARG A 117 -10.60 11.37 3.98
N TYR A 118 -9.30 11.38 3.71
CA TYR A 118 -8.34 12.24 4.39
C TYR A 118 -8.61 13.73 4.15
N SER A 119 -8.90 14.15 2.91
CA SER A 119 -9.24 15.55 2.64
C SER A 119 -10.47 16.02 3.42
N ARG A 120 -11.47 15.16 3.60
CA ARG A 120 -12.66 15.48 4.42
C ARG A 120 -12.30 15.63 5.89
N LEU A 121 -11.46 14.74 6.42
CA LEU A 121 -11.02 14.77 7.80
C LEU A 121 -10.16 16.02 8.08
N ALA A 122 -9.20 16.32 7.22
CA ALA A 122 -8.40 17.54 7.30
C ALA A 122 -9.28 18.80 7.30
N GLY A 123 -10.28 18.86 6.41
CA GLY A 123 -11.23 19.98 6.40
C GLY A 123 -12.09 20.09 7.67
N GLN A 124 -12.38 18.98 8.36
CA GLN A 124 -13.04 19.01 9.67
C GLN A 124 -12.10 19.53 10.76
N ALA A 125 -10.86 19.03 10.80
CA ALA A 125 -9.83 19.48 11.74
C ALA A 125 -9.55 20.98 11.59
N ASP A 126 -9.43 21.50 10.36
CA ASP A 126 -9.22 22.92 10.10
C ASP A 126 -10.38 23.79 10.63
N ARG A 127 -11.62 23.32 10.47
CA ARG A 127 -12.80 24.01 11.00
C ARG A 127 -12.80 24.03 12.52
N LEU A 128 -12.46 22.91 13.16
CA LEU A 128 -12.34 22.83 14.61
C LEU A 128 -11.23 23.75 15.12
N GLY A 129 -10.06 23.74 14.47
CA GLY A 129 -8.92 24.61 14.80
C GLY A 129 -9.27 26.09 14.73
N ARG A 130 -9.97 26.53 13.67
CA ARG A 130 -10.47 27.92 13.56
C ARG A 130 -11.47 28.28 14.65
N THR A 131 -12.37 27.37 14.98
CA THR A 131 -13.37 27.57 16.04
C THR A 131 -12.70 27.70 17.40
N TYR A 132 -11.76 26.81 17.69
CA TYR A 132 -10.95 26.83 18.91
C TYR A 132 -10.15 28.13 19.02
N GLN A 133 -9.42 28.52 17.98
CA GLN A 133 -8.64 29.76 17.96
C GLN A 133 -9.52 30.99 18.23
N THR A 134 -10.73 31.02 17.65
CA THR A 134 -11.69 32.10 17.89
C THR A 134 -12.14 32.14 19.35
N LYS A 135 -12.45 30.98 19.95
CA LYS A 135 -12.83 30.89 21.37
C LYS A 135 -11.69 31.34 22.28
N VAL A 136 -10.47 30.88 22.03
CA VAL A 136 -9.27 31.27 22.78
C VAL A 136 -9.08 32.78 22.73
N ARG A 137 -9.13 33.40 21.53
CA ARG A 137 -9.01 34.86 21.40
C ARG A 137 -10.06 35.61 22.21
N LYS A 138 -11.32 35.18 22.16
CA LYS A 138 -12.40 35.78 22.97
C LYS A 138 -12.11 35.69 24.46
N LEU A 139 -11.75 34.49 24.94
CA LEU A 139 -11.40 34.28 26.36
C LEU A 139 -10.19 35.11 26.79
N THR A 140 -9.16 35.23 25.95
CA THR A 140 -7.99 36.07 26.22
C THR A 140 -8.37 37.55 26.39
N ILE A 141 -9.28 38.06 25.56
CA ILE A 141 -9.77 39.44 25.66
C ILE A 141 -10.56 39.61 26.96
N SER A 142 -11.54 38.75 27.22
CA SER A 142 -12.36 38.84 28.43
C SER A 142 -11.54 38.71 29.71
N LEU A 143 -10.53 37.85 29.73
CA LEU A 143 -9.60 37.72 30.86
C LEU A 143 -8.81 39.01 31.08
N ARG A 144 -8.35 39.66 30.01
CA ARG A 144 -7.64 40.95 30.10
C ARG A 144 -8.54 42.04 30.65
N GLU A 145 -9.77 42.12 30.17
CA GLU A 145 -10.77 43.09 30.64
C GLU A 145 -11.09 42.87 32.13
N ALA A 146 -11.36 41.62 32.53
CA ALA A 146 -11.62 41.29 33.92
C ALA A 146 -10.44 41.64 34.84
N ARG A 147 -9.20 41.36 34.41
CA ARG A 147 -7.99 41.77 35.16
C ARG A 147 -7.86 43.29 35.27
N GLY A 148 -8.19 44.02 34.19
CA GLY A 148 -8.21 45.47 34.20
C GLY A 148 -9.21 46.03 35.22
N GLU A 149 -10.40 45.45 35.28
CA GLU A 149 -11.45 45.86 36.22
C GLU A 149 -11.07 45.54 37.68
N VAL A 150 -10.51 44.35 37.93
CA VAL A 150 -9.97 44.01 39.25
C VAL A 150 -8.92 45.03 39.68
N ALA A 151 -7.98 45.40 38.80
CA ALA A 151 -6.95 46.40 39.12
C ALA A 151 -7.54 47.82 39.33
N ARG A 152 -8.63 48.16 38.65
CA ARG A 152 -9.36 49.42 38.87
C ARG A 152 -10.00 49.45 40.26
N LEU A 153 -10.75 48.40 40.61
CA LEU A 153 -11.40 48.25 41.91
C LEU A 153 -10.38 48.19 43.06
N GLN A 154 -9.24 47.53 42.87
CA GLN A 154 -8.13 47.49 43.81
C GLN A 154 -7.64 48.91 44.15
N ARG A 155 -7.40 49.73 43.12
CA ARG A 155 -6.97 51.14 43.28
C ARG A 155 -8.01 51.99 43.98
N GLU A 156 -9.29 51.82 43.64
CA GLU A 156 -10.40 52.52 44.28
C GLU A 156 -10.48 52.19 45.78
N ARG A 157 -10.41 50.91 46.13
CA ARG A 157 -10.34 50.45 47.52
C ARG A 157 -9.16 51.04 48.27
N ASP A 158 -7.97 51.04 47.65
CA ASP A 158 -6.74 51.53 48.29
C ASP A 158 -6.81 53.05 48.55
N LEU A 159 -7.39 53.81 47.63
CA LEU A 159 -7.67 55.24 47.82
C LEU A 159 -8.64 55.47 48.97
N LEU A 160 -9.74 54.73 49.03
CA LEU A 160 -10.73 54.85 50.12
C LEU A 160 -10.10 54.52 51.48
N ARG A 161 -9.29 53.47 51.58
CA ARG A 161 -8.53 53.16 52.81
C ARG A 161 -7.59 54.28 53.21
N ALA A 162 -6.87 54.88 52.25
CA ALA A 162 -5.97 55.99 52.53
C ALA A 162 -6.73 57.23 53.04
N CYS A 163 -7.89 57.55 52.45
CA CYS A 163 -8.76 58.62 52.92
C CYS A 163 -9.26 58.38 54.34
N LEU A 164 -9.70 57.16 54.66
CA LEU A 164 -10.13 56.80 56.02
C LEU A 164 -8.98 56.95 57.03
N LYS A 165 -7.80 56.41 56.73
CA LYS A 165 -6.63 56.54 57.61
C LYS A 165 -6.19 57.98 57.84
N LYS A 166 -6.33 58.86 56.84
CA LYS A 166 -6.01 60.28 56.98
C LYS A 166 -7.01 61.02 57.88
N ASN A 167 -8.25 60.55 57.95
CA ASN A 167 -9.26 61.06 58.88
C ASN A 167 -9.12 60.49 60.30
N GLU A 168 -8.21 59.51 60.51
CA GLU A 168 -8.07 58.76 61.77
C GLU A 168 -6.79 59.07 62.58
N ALA A 169 -5.93 60.02 62.20
CA ALA A 169 -4.69 60.30 62.98
C ALA A 169 -4.66 61.70 63.62
N PRO A 170 -4.05 61.87 64.82
CA PRO A 170 -4.19 61.08 66.05
C PRO A 170 -4.68 61.98 67.22
N ASN A 171 -5.60 61.49 68.05
CA ASN A 171 -5.76 62.05 69.40
C ASN A 171 -4.71 61.36 70.27
N GLU A 172 -3.61 62.05 70.56
CA GLU A 172 -2.62 61.60 71.56
C GLU A 172 -3.34 61.48 72.91
N ASN A 173 -3.53 60.23 73.35
CA ASN A 173 -3.49 59.77 74.74
C ASN A 173 -4.04 58.35 74.79
N ALA A 174 -3.17 57.35 74.88
CA ALA A 174 -3.26 56.24 75.84
C ALA A 174 -2.25 55.15 75.47
N ASP A 175 -1.21 55.14 76.29
CA ASP A 175 -0.47 53.99 76.76
C ASP A 175 -1.27 52.67 76.77
N GLY A 176 -0.63 51.57 76.38
CA GLY A 176 -1.26 50.25 76.36
C GLY A 176 -0.50 49.25 75.50
N GLU A 177 0.59 48.73 76.06
CA GLU A 177 1.24 47.49 75.62
C GLU A 177 0.20 46.36 75.45
N PHE A 178 0.22 45.67 74.31
CA PHE A 178 -0.33 44.32 74.20
C PHE A 178 0.38 43.53 73.09
N GLU A 179 1.31 42.68 73.51
CA GLU A 179 1.81 41.52 72.76
C GLU A 179 0.72 40.45 72.66
N VAL A 180 0.42 39.94 71.45
CA VAL A 180 0.07 38.52 71.13
C VAL A 180 0.25 38.40 69.60
N GLU A 181 1.29 37.74 69.08
CA GLU A 181 1.55 36.30 68.94
C GLU A 181 0.75 35.61 67.80
N ALA A 182 1.54 34.94 66.95
CA ALA A 182 1.27 33.78 66.10
C ALA A 182 0.32 33.86 64.90
N GLY A 183 0.81 33.30 63.78
CA GLY A 183 0.02 32.32 63.03
C GLY A 183 0.15 32.34 61.51
N GLU A 184 1.23 31.72 61.02
CA GLU A 184 1.32 30.89 59.80
C GLU A 184 0.90 31.44 58.43
N GLU A 185 1.93 31.59 57.58
CA GLU A 185 1.86 31.46 56.12
C GLU A 185 1.40 30.03 55.75
N ILE A 186 0.32 29.92 54.98
CA ILE A 186 -0.02 28.69 54.26
C ILE A 186 0.24 28.96 52.78
N ASP A 187 1.37 28.43 52.31
CA ASP A 187 1.74 28.38 50.91
C ASP A 187 0.76 27.51 50.11
N ALA A 188 0.37 28.07 48.97
CA ALA A 188 -0.48 27.42 47.99
C ALA A 188 0.37 26.56 47.05
N GLU A 189 0.35 25.24 47.24
CA GLU A 189 0.69 24.29 46.19
C GLU A 189 -0.51 23.36 45.96
N ASN A 190 -1.19 23.57 44.84
CA ASN A 190 -2.22 22.68 44.33
C ASN A 190 -1.67 22.06 43.05
N ASP A 191 -0.90 20.99 43.20
CA ASP A 191 -0.48 20.12 42.10
C ASP A 191 -1.69 19.33 41.60
N ILE A 192 -2.21 19.73 40.44
CA ILE A 192 -3.16 18.92 39.68
C ILE A 192 -2.33 17.96 38.83
N ALA A 193 -2.07 16.77 39.37
CA ALA A 193 -1.52 15.65 38.62
C ALA A 193 -2.53 15.21 37.55
N GLU A 194 -2.04 15.12 36.32
CA GLU A 194 -2.75 14.71 35.12
C GLU A 194 -3.30 13.29 35.28
N GLY A 195 -4.61 13.14 35.09
CA GLY A 195 -5.24 11.84 34.92
C GLY A 195 -4.96 11.32 33.50
N GLU A 196 -4.11 10.31 33.40
CA GLU A 196 -3.99 9.47 32.21
C GLU A 196 -5.26 8.61 32.09
N GLU A 197 -6.16 8.99 31.18
CA GLU A 197 -7.30 8.16 30.79
C GLU A 197 -6.88 7.20 29.68
N GLU A 198 -6.73 5.94 30.07
CA GLU A 198 -6.41 4.77 29.26
C GLU A 198 -7.57 4.45 28.28
N ALA A 199 -7.40 4.82 27.01
CA ALA A 199 -8.33 4.43 25.96
C ALA A 199 -7.97 3.05 25.40
N ALA A 200 -8.60 2.00 25.96
CA ALA A 200 -8.59 0.65 25.41
C ALA A 200 -9.26 0.62 24.01
N ILE A 201 -8.46 0.46 22.96
CA ILE A 201 -8.95 0.15 21.61
C ILE A 201 -9.17 -1.36 21.53
N LYS A 202 -10.44 -1.79 21.66
CA LYS A 202 -10.86 -3.13 21.19
C LYS A 202 -10.91 -3.10 19.66
N VAL A 203 -10.01 -3.85 19.03
CA VAL A 203 -10.13 -4.25 17.62
C VAL A 203 -10.67 -5.68 17.63
N ASP A 204 -11.94 -5.83 17.31
CA ASP A 204 -12.50 -7.14 16.97
C ASP A 204 -11.99 -7.52 15.57
N LEU A 205 -11.29 -8.65 15.51
CA LEU A 205 -10.89 -9.37 14.30
C LEU A 205 -11.93 -10.44 13.97
#